data_AF-A0A0K8QFT7-F1
#
_entry.id   AF-A0A0K8QFT7-F1
#
_cell.length_a   1.000
_cell.length_b   1.000
_cell.length_c   1.000
_cell.angle_alpha   90.00
_cell.angle_beta   90.00
_cell.angle_gamma   90.00
#
_symmetry.space_group_name_H-M   'P 1'
#
loop_
_entity.id
_entity.type
_entity.pdbx_description
1 polymer ?
#
loop_
_entity_poly.entity_id
_entity_poly.type
_entity_poly.pdbx_seq_one_letter_code
_entity_poly.pdbx_strand_id
1 'polypeptide(L)'
;MSGLTKSIELDGRPYGITCGQIDIGNTRTEIMDTIGVGSGALQADGSRRVEPMFPVGDAARAVLMMANMPASANVGSVVVTAAGMPFVGRG
;
A
#
# COMPACT_ATOMS: atom_id res chain seq x y z
N MET A 1 5.50 -7.09 7.98
CA MET A 1 6.57 -7.29 6.97
C MET A 1 6.48 -8.73 6.48
N SER A 2 6.20 -8.92 5.20
CA SER A 2 6.05 -10.24 4.58
C SER A 2 7.39 -11.00 4.48
N GLY A 3 7.31 -12.30 4.17
CA GLY A 3 8.48 -13.18 4.12
C GLY A 3 9.56 -12.72 3.14
N LEU A 4 9.17 -12.36 1.91
CA LEU A 4 10.13 -11.96 0.86
C LEU A 4 10.86 -10.67 1.20
N THR A 5 10.14 -9.64 1.67
CA THR A 5 10.76 -8.36 2.06
C THR A 5 11.79 -8.57 3.17
N LYS A 6 11.47 -9.44 4.14
CA LYS A 6 12.38 -9.75 5.24
C LYS A 6 13.61 -10.54 4.78
N SER A 7 13.45 -11.49 3.86
CA SER A 7 14.59 -12.23 3.28
C SER A 7 15.54 -11.29 2.53
N ILE A 8 15.02 -10.42 1.66
CA ILE A 8 15.86 -9.47 0.91
C ILE A 8 16.59 -8.50 1.86
N GLU A 9 15.89 -7.97 2.87
CA GLU A 9 16.49 -7.08 3.88
C GLU A 9 17.59 -7.75 4.72
N LEU A 10 17.52 -9.07 4.92
CA LEU A 10 18.54 -9.83 5.65
C LEU A 10 19.74 -10.15 4.76
N ASP A 11 19.46 -10.72 3.58
CA ASP A 11 20.49 -11.22 2.67
C ASP A 11 21.25 -10.07 1.97
N GLY A 12 20.62 -8.90 1.85
CA GLY A 12 21.19 -7.70 1.23
C GLY A 12 22.21 -6.94 2.08
N ARG A 13 22.26 -7.17 3.40
CA ARG A 13 23.09 -6.38 4.35
C ARG A 13 24.57 -6.32 4.01
N PRO A 14 25.25 -7.44 3.63
CA PRO A 14 26.66 -7.40 3.28
C PRO A 14 26.96 -6.54 2.04
N TYR A 15 25.93 -6.23 1.24
CA TYR A 15 26.03 -5.50 -0.03
C TYR A 15 25.47 -4.08 0.04
N GLY A 16 25.02 -3.63 1.22
CA GLY A 16 24.35 -2.33 1.36
C GLY A 16 23.01 -2.24 0.64
N ILE A 17 22.33 -3.38 0.44
CA ILE A 17 21.00 -3.43 -0.18
C ILE A 17 19.94 -3.37 0.93
N THR A 18 18.95 -2.49 0.75
CA THR A 18 17.78 -2.35 1.62
C THR A 18 16.51 -2.78 0.88
N CYS A 19 15.50 -3.20 1.65
CA CYS A 19 14.21 -3.64 1.16
C CYS A 19 13.08 -3.11 2.07
N GLY A 20 12.10 -2.45 1.46
CA GLY A 20 10.91 -1.95 2.12
C GLY A 20 9.64 -2.55 1.52
N GLN A 21 8.59 -2.63 2.32
CA GLN A 21 7.25 -3.02 1.86
C GLN A 21 6.30 -1.83 1.94
N ILE A 22 5.52 -1.61 0.89
CA ILE A 22 4.41 -0.66 0.89
C ILE A 22 3.11 -1.42 0.63
N ASP A 23 2.19 -1.32 1.57
CA ASP A 23 0.85 -1.89 1.46
C ASP A 23 -0.13 -0.74 1.16
N ILE A 24 -0.79 -0.80 -0.01
CA ILE A 24 -1.68 0.26 -0.51
C ILE A 24 -3.12 -0.24 -0.47
N GLY A 25 -4.00 0.48 0.22
CA GLY A 25 -5.43 0.14 0.28
C GLY A 25 -6.32 1.23 -0.32
N ASN A 26 -7.18 0.81 -1.26
CA ASN A 26 -8.20 1.64 -1.92
C ASN A 26 -7.65 2.87 -2.67
N THR A 27 -6.79 2.65 -3.66
CA THR A 27 -6.40 3.70 -4.62
C THR A 27 -7.30 3.73 -5.85
N ARG A 28 -7.45 4.92 -6.42
CA ARG A 28 -8.09 5.14 -7.72
C ARG A 28 -7.05 5.41 -8.80
N THR A 29 -7.13 4.65 -9.89
CA THR A 29 -6.38 4.78 -11.14
C THR A 29 -7.38 4.92 -12.30
N GLU A 30 -6.93 5.40 -13.46
CA GLU A 30 -7.78 5.53 -14.65
C GLU A 30 -8.35 4.17 -15.11
N ILE A 31 -7.61 3.08 -14.91
CA ILE A 31 -8.10 1.75 -15.29
C ILE A 31 -9.30 1.31 -14.44
N MET A 32 -9.43 1.79 -13.19
CA MET A 32 -10.52 1.42 -12.27
C MET A 32 -11.90 1.82 -12.82
N ASP A 33 -11.97 2.89 -13.60
CA ASP A 33 -13.23 3.31 -14.24
C ASP A 33 -13.66 2.31 -15.35
N THR A 34 -12.70 1.61 -15.97
CA THR A 34 -12.94 0.61 -17.02
C THR A 34 -13.32 -0.77 -16.47
N ILE A 35 -12.81 -1.16 -15.30
CA ILE A 35 -13.05 -2.48 -14.67
C ILE A 35 -14.28 -2.52 -13.73
N GLY A 36 -15.06 -1.43 -13.63
CA GLY A 36 -16.37 -1.45 -12.96
C GLY A 36 -16.31 -1.54 -11.43
N VAL A 37 -15.24 -1.03 -10.81
CA VAL A 37 -15.05 -1.05 -9.35
C VAL A 37 -16.00 -0.09 -8.62
N GLY A 38 -16.71 0.78 -9.35
CA GLY A 38 -17.73 1.69 -8.83
C GLY A 38 -18.99 1.01 -8.28
N SER A 39 -19.16 -0.31 -8.47
CA SER A 39 -20.30 -1.07 -7.92
C SER A 39 -20.20 -1.37 -6.42
N GLY A 40 -19.07 -0.99 -5.78
CA GLY A 40 -18.85 -1.14 -4.34
C GLY A 40 -18.28 -2.49 -3.93
N ALA A 41 -17.52 -2.48 -2.84
CA ALA A 41 -16.90 -3.66 -2.24
C ALA A 41 -17.87 -4.36 -1.28
N LEU A 42 -17.77 -5.69 -1.21
CA LEU A 42 -18.49 -6.50 -0.23
C LEU A 42 -17.93 -6.20 1.17
N GLN A 43 -18.83 -5.86 2.09
CA GLN A 43 -18.53 -5.58 3.49
C GLN A 43 -18.71 -6.83 4.35
N ALA A 44 -18.19 -6.80 5.58
CA ALA A 44 -18.30 -7.92 6.53
C ALA A 44 -19.76 -8.30 6.86
N ASP A 45 -20.68 -7.32 6.81
CA ASP A 45 -22.13 -7.52 7.00
C ASP A 45 -22.86 -8.06 5.76
N GLY A 46 -22.13 -8.39 4.69
CA GLY A 46 -22.66 -8.90 3.43
C GLY A 46 -23.23 -7.82 2.50
N SER A 47 -23.28 -6.55 2.90
CA SER A 47 -23.72 -5.45 2.04
C SER A 47 -22.62 -5.03 1.05
N ARG A 48 -23.00 -4.45 -0.10
CA ARG A 48 -22.05 -3.78 -1.01
C ARG A 48 -22.06 -2.29 -0.75
N ARG A 49 -20.87 -1.71 -0.52
CA ARG A 49 -20.70 -0.27 -0.30
C ARG A 49 -19.53 0.27 -1.10
N VAL A 50 -19.69 1.48 -1.63
CA VAL A 50 -18.58 2.22 -2.22
C VAL A 50 -17.69 2.68 -1.08
N GLU A 51 -16.46 2.19 -1.05
CA GLU A 51 -15.48 2.60 -0.05
C GLU A 51 -14.74 3.86 -0.51
N PRO A 52 -14.28 4.71 0.43
CA PRO A 52 -13.41 5.82 0.11
C PRO A 52 -12.19 5.33 -0.66
N MET A 53 -11.79 6.13 -1.65
CA MET A 53 -10.56 5.93 -2.43
C MET A 53 -9.73 7.20 -2.44
N PHE A 54 -8.42 7.06 -2.65
CA PHE A 54 -7.52 8.19 -2.86
C PHE A 54 -6.78 8.10 -4.21
N PRO A 55 -6.31 9.20 -4.79
CA PRO A 55 -5.58 9.17 -6.06
C PRO A 55 -4.28 8.34 -5.96
N VAL A 56 -4.02 7.48 -6.95
CA VAL A 56 -2.76 6.69 -7.00
C VAL A 56 -1.49 7.54 -6.92
N GLY A 57 -1.56 8.80 -7.34
CA GLY A 57 -0.45 9.75 -7.24
C GLY A 57 0.04 9.96 -5.80
N ASP A 58 -0.82 9.83 -4.80
CA ASP A 58 -0.39 9.95 -3.39
C ASP A 58 0.37 8.70 -2.94
N ALA A 59 0.03 7.52 -3.46
CA ALA A 59 0.84 6.31 -3.24
C ALA A 59 2.21 6.44 -3.92
N ALA A 60 2.27 7.03 -5.12
CA ALA A 60 3.54 7.32 -5.79
C ALA A 60 4.42 8.28 -4.99
N ARG A 61 3.83 9.30 -4.32
CA ARG A 61 4.56 10.18 -3.40
C ARG A 61 5.14 9.42 -2.21
N ALA A 62 4.42 8.45 -1.66
CA ALA A 62 4.95 7.58 -0.59
C ALA A 62 6.13 6.72 -1.09
N VAL A 63 6.03 6.13 -2.28
CA VAL A 63 7.13 5.40 -2.91
C VAL A 63 8.36 6.29 -3.12
N LEU A 64 8.17 7.52 -3.61
CA LEU A 64 9.24 8.48 -3.79
C LEU A 64 9.91 8.85 -2.45
N MET A 65 9.13 9.01 -1.38
CA MET A 65 9.65 9.23 -0.04
C MET A 65 10.53 8.07 0.44
N MET A 66 10.10 6.82 0.22
CA MET A 66 10.90 5.63 0.54
C MET A 66 12.20 5.60 -0.26
N ALA A 67 12.13 5.88 -1.56
CA ALA A 67 13.28 5.85 -2.48
C ALA A 67 14.30 6.96 -2.22
N ASN A 68 13.89 8.09 -1.66
CA ASN A 68 14.76 9.22 -1.33
C ASN A 68 15.52 9.06 0.00
N MET A 69 15.35 7.95 0.71
CA MET A 69 16.12 7.69 1.93
C MET A 69 17.62 7.54 1.61
N PRO A 70 18.51 8.04 2.48
CA PRO A 70 19.94 7.76 2.34
C PRO A 70 20.18 6.26 2.51
N ALA A 71 21.27 5.74 1.94
CA ALA A 71 21.64 4.32 2.02
C ALA A 71 21.78 3.79 3.48
N SER A 72 21.96 4.68 4.46
CA SER A 72 22.00 4.34 5.89
C SER A 72 20.62 4.20 6.55
N ALA A 73 19.53 4.44 5.84
CA ALA A 73 18.17 4.40 6.35
C ALA A 73 17.24 3.61 5.41
N ASN A 74 16.26 2.92 5.99
CA ASN A 74 15.30 2.13 5.25
C ASN A 74 13.89 2.31 5.84
N VAL A 75 12.88 2.42 4.96
CA VAL A 75 11.47 2.32 5.35
C VAL A 75 11.05 0.85 5.19
N GLY A 76 11.26 0.06 6.24
CA GLY A 76 10.99 -1.39 6.19
C GLY A 76 9.52 -1.75 5.93
N SER A 77 8.58 -0.95 6.44
CA SER A 77 7.16 -1.14 6.11
C SER A 77 6.37 0.16 6.23
N VAL A 78 5.49 0.41 5.28
CA VAL A 78 4.52 1.51 5.31
C VAL A 78 3.16 1.03 4.78
N VAL A 79 2.09 1.52 5.41
CA VAL A 79 0.72 1.23 5.02
C VAL A 79 0.07 2.56 4.64
N VAL A 80 -0.45 2.68 3.41
CA VAL A 80 -1.12 3.88 2.91
C VAL A 80 -2.54 3.51 2.49
N THR A 81 -3.52 4.19 3.07
CA THR A 81 -4.92 3.82 2.96
C THR A 81 -5.78 5.03 2.64
N ALA A 82 -6.93 4.80 2.00
CA ALA A 82 -7.92 5.86 1.86
C ALA A 82 -8.43 6.29 3.24
N ALA A 83 -8.42 7.59 3.50
CA ALA A 83 -8.94 8.14 4.74
C ALA A 83 -10.41 7.75 4.94
N GLY A 84 -10.74 7.25 6.14
CA GLY A 84 -12.09 6.79 6.47
C GLY A 84 -12.45 5.41 5.90
N MET A 85 -11.55 4.71 5.22
CA MET A 85 -11.82 3.32 4.83
C MET A 85 -11.86 2.41 6.07
N PRO A 86 -12.78 1.44 6.14
CA PRO A 86 -13.02 0.62 7.34
C PRO A 86 -11.92 -0.43 7.61
N PHE A 87 -10.70 -0.24 7.10
CA PHE A 87 -9.61 -1.22 7.11
C PHE A 87 -9.14 -1.64 8.49
N VAL A 88 -9.01 -0.69 9.43
CA VAL A 88 -8.59 -0.98 10.81
C VAL A 88 -9.71 -1.70 11.59
N GLY A 89 -10.95 -1.63 11.12
CA GLY A 89 -12.13 -2.23 11.75
C GLY A 89 -12.77 -3.37 10.95
N ARG A 90 -12.09 -3.93 9.92
CA ARG A 90 -12.61 -5.11 9.21
C ARG A 90 -12.50 -6.33 10.13
N GLY A 91 -13.63 -6.69 10.73
CA GLY A 91 -13.84 -7.88 11.57
C GLY A 91 -15.31 -8.26 11.57
#